data_AF-A0A4S8Y3R4-F1
#
_entry.id   AF-A0A4S8Y3R4-F1
#
_cell.length_a   1.000
_cell.length_b   1.000
_cell.length_c   1.000
_cell.angle_alpha   90.00
_cell.angle_beta   90.00
_cell.angle_gamma   90.00
#
_symmetry.space_group_name_H-M   'P 1'
#
loop_
_entity.id
_entity.type
_entity.pdbx_description
1 polymer ?
#
loop_
_entity_poly.entity_id
_entity_poly.type
_entity_poly.pdbx_seq_one_letter_code
_entity_poly.pdbx_strand_id
1 'polypeptide(L)'
;MLELEDYVLIEVHKALDHLTASITGDNTSVSHLNSLLYRLPSSLKTTTPPPKPLPPPPTKPAAATGSTLSLRPRPAFSLPARRRIPVLVNANKIPILRFTKPQPAILSQYIRSRLVLRQKRLDLKLKLETDMEIAKAEDEWDRILFARGIKEEVGNEVDEFGRRQKRKTWTAAIYEALGQTYKAIEDEGVKNKEMARRMVGIIDREKELAEVERKERQRVKNEERKKRKAERDGMVDRSDGRHEKKE
;
A
#
# COMPACT_ATOMS: atom_id res chain seq x y z
N MET A 1 52.94 0.80 -12.30
CA MET A 1 52.01 -0.02 -11.50
C MET A 1 50.66 0.14 -12.17
N LEU A 2 50.18 -0.90 -12.85
CA LEU A 2 48.83 -0.88 -13.42
C LEU A 2 47.85 -0.95 -12.24
N GLU A 3 46.80 -0.13 -12.29
CA GLU A 3 45.78 -0.10 -11.25
C GLU A 3 44.99 -1.43 -11.28
N LEU A 4 44.45 -1.85 -10.12
CA LEU A 4 43.74 -3.13 -9.99
C LEU A 4 42.59 -3.28 -11.01
N GLU A 5 42.02 -2.16 -11.44
CA GLU A 5 40.92 -2.09 -12.41
C GLU A 5 41.36 -2.53 -13.81
N ASP A 6 42.58 -2.18 -14.23
CA ASP A 6 43.14 -2.59 -15.53
C ASP A 6 43.40 -4.10 -15.58
N TYR A 7 43.80 -4.70 -14.46
CA TYR A 7 44.06 -6.14 -14.38
C TYR A 7 42.77 -6.95 -14.53
N VAL A 8 41.70 -6.54 -13.84
CA VAL A 8 40.38 -7.18 -13.93
C VAL A 8 39.84 -7.07 -15.35
N LEU A 9 39.98 -5.91 -15.99
CA LEU A 9 39.51 -5.69 -17.35
C LEU A 9 40.24 -6.61 -18.35
N ILE A 10 41.57 -6.74 -18.22
CA ILE A 10 42.39 -7.64 -19.05
C ILE A 10 41.97 -9.11 -18.85
N GLU A 11 41.66 -9.51 -17.62
CA GLU A 11 41.22 -10.89 -17.33
C GLU A 11 39.84 -11.19 -17.89
N VAL A 12 38.92 -10.22 -17.84
CA VAL A 12 37.59 -10.33 -18.45
C VAL A 12 37.68 -10.46 -19.96
N HIS A 13 38.54 -9.68 -20.62
CA HIS A 13 38.75 -9.78 -22.08
C HIS A 13 39.34 -11.13 -22.48
N LYS A 14 40.34 -11.64 -21.74
CA LYS A 14 40.89 -12.98 -21.99
C LYS A 14 39.85 -14.09 -21.84
N ALA A 15 38.96 -13.97 -20.86
CA ALA A 15 37.86 -14.93 -20.68
C ALA A 15 36.88 -14.88 -21.86
N LEU A 16 36.60 -13.69 -22.39
CA LEU A 16 35.76 -13.51 -23.57
C LEU A 16 36.39 -14.12 -24.83
N ASP A 17 37.70 -13.95 -25.00
CA ASP A 17 38.45 -14.53 -26.12
C ASP A 17 38.37 -16.07 -26.12
N HIS A 18 38.54 -16.71 -24.96
CA HIS A 18 38.37 -18.16 -24.81
C HIS A 18 36.93 -18.62 -25.10
N LEU A 19 35.92 -17.82 -24.76
CA LEU A 19 34.52 -18.11 -25.11
C LEU A 19 34.31 -18.04 -26.63
N THR A 20 34.81 -16.99 -27.29
CA THR A 20 34.66 -16.85 -28.74
C THR A 20 35.43 -17.93 -29.51
N ALA A 21 36.64 -18.27 -29.07
CA ALA A 21 37.46 -19.34 -29.65
C ALA A 21 36.84 -20.74 -29.47
N SER A 22 36.12 -20.96 -28.35
CA SER A 22 35.40 -22.21 -28.14
C SER A 22 34.19 -22.37 -29.09
N ILE A 23 33.53 -21.26 -29.44
CA ILE A 23 32.42 -21.24 -30.40
C ILE A 23 32.93 -21.60 -31.81
N THR A 24 34.16 -21.19 -32.15
CA THR A 24 34.82 -21.55 -33.41
C THR A 24 35.41 -22.96 -33.43
N GLY A 25 35.35 -23.70 -32.32
CA GLY A 25 35.75 -25.11 -32.23
C GLY A 25 37.19 -25.36 -31.72
N ASP A 26 37.84 -24.38 -31.11
CA ASP A 26 39.21 -24.55 -30.59
C ASP A 26 39.25 -25.45 -29.35
N ASN A 27 39.88 -26.61 -29.48
CA ASN A 27 39.98 -27.62 -28.41
C ASN A 27 40.74 -27.14 -27.16
N THR A 28 41.67 -26.19 -27.30
CA THR A 28 42.45 -25.62 -26.18
C THR A 28 41.57 -24.77 -25.27
N SER A 29 40.75 -23.89 -25.86
CA SER A 29 39.80 -23.04 -25.14
C SER A 29 38.67 -23.87 -24.52
N VAL A 30 38.19 -24.92 -25.21
CA VAL A 30 37.22 -25.87 -24.64
C VAL A 30 37.79 -26.61 -23.42
N SER A 31 39.03 -27.07 -23.50
CA SER A 31 39.71 -27.74 -22.38
C SER A 31 39.93 -26.79 -21.19
N HIS A 32 40.27 -25.54 -21.47
CA HIS A 32 40.42 -24.50 -20.46
C HIS A 32 39.09 -24.23 -19.73
N LEU A 33 37.98 -24.05 -20.45
CA LEU A 33 36.65 -23.85 -19.87
C LEU A 33 36.21 -25.06 -19.03
N ASN A 34 36.45 -26.30 -19.51
CA ASN A 34 36.15 -27.49 -18.73
C ASN A 34 36.94 -27.56 -17.42
N SER A 35 38.23 -27.17 -17.44
CA SER A 35 39.05 -27.11 -16.23
C SER A 35 38.49 -26.13 -15.18
N LEU A 36 37.96 -24.99 -15.64
CA LEU A 36 37.29 -24.01 -14.78
C LEU A 36 35.98 -24.56 -14.22
N LEU A 37 35.17 -25.24 -15.05
CA LEU A 37 33.95 -25.90 -14.61
C LEU A 37 34.23 -26.93 -13.52
N TYR A 38 35.30 -27.72 -13.63
CA TYR A 38 35.68 -28.67 -12.57
C TYR A 38 36.11 -27.98 -11.27
N ARG A 39 36.75 -26.82 -11.35
CA ARG A 39 37.23 -26.04 -10.19
C ARG A 39 36.11 -25.31 -9.43
N LEU A 40 34.95 -25.07 -10.05
CA LEU A 40 33.85 -24.35 -9.41
C LEU A 40 33.25 -25.11 -8.20
N PRO A 41 32.79 -24.39 -7.16
CA PRO A 41 32.08 -24.99 -6.03
C PRO A 41 30.73 -25.59 -6.46
N SER A 42 30.28 -26.63 -5.77
CA SER A 42 29.04 -27.36 -6.09
C SER A 42 27.78 -26.49 -6.05
N SER A 43 27.79 -25.40 -5.28
CA SER A 43 26.71 -24.41 -5.23
C SER A 43 26.46 -23.71 -6.57
N LEU A 44 27.49 -23.54 -7.41
CA LEU A 44 27.39 -22.94 -8.74
C LEU A 44 27.18 -23.98 -9.84
N LYS A 45 27.53 -25.25 -9.58
CA LYS A 45 27.23 -26.40 -10.47
C LYS A 45 25.76 -26.85 -10.40
N THR A 46 24.97 -26.23 -9.52
CA THR A 46 23.59 -26.61 -9.25
C THR A 46 22.67 -26.06 -10.36
N THR A 47 22.25 -26.94 -11.27
CA THR A 47 21.23 -26.70 -12.31
C THR A 47 19.79 -26.88 -11.79
N THR A 48 19.58 -26.97 -10.47
CA THR A 48 18.22 -27.06 -9.94
C THR A 48 17.55 -25.71 -10.16
N PRO A 49 16.42 -25.65 -10.89
CA PRO A 49 15.68 -24.41 -11.04
C PRO A 49 15.38 -23.84 -9.64
N PRO A 50 15.44 -22.51 -9.46
CA PRO A 50 15.10 -21.90 -8.19
C PRO A 50 13.74 -22.46 -7.73
N PRO A 51 13.59 -22.81 -6.44
CA PRO A 51 12.33 -23.37 -5.95
C PRO A 51 11.20 -22.44 -6.37
N LYS A 52 10.23 -22.99 -7.11
CA LYS A 52 9.09 -22.24 -7.62
C LYS A 52 8.49 -21.46 -6.44
N PRO A 53 8.28 -20.15 -6.55
CA PRO A 53 7.76 -19.36 -5.44
C PRO A 53 6.49 -20.05 -4.94
N LEU A 54 6.45 -20.32 -3.63
CA LEU A 54 5.31 -20.95 -2.98
C LEU A 54 4.04 -20.26 -3.49
N PRO A 55 3.02 -21.02 -3.93
CA PRO A 55 1.77 -20.43 -4.37
C PRO A 55 1.26 -19.51 -3.25
N PRO A 56 0.76 -18.31 -3.58
CA PRO A 56 0.21 -17.42 -2.57
C PRO A 56 -0.81 -18.21 -1.75
N PRO A 57 -0.85 -18.04 -0.41
CA PRO A 57 -1.79 -18.76 0.43
C PRO A 57 -3.19 -18.58 -0.15
N PRO A 58 -4.02 -19.65 -0.17
CA PRO A 58 -5.35 -19.59 -0.76
C PRO A 58 -6.08 -18.38 -0.20
N THR A 59 -6.39 -17.43 -1.09
CA THR A 59 -7.12 -16.22 -0.75
C THR A 59 -8.43 -16.69 -0.12
N LYS A 60 -8.55 -16.58 1.21
CA LYS A 60 -9.82 -16.84 1.90
C LYS A 60 -10.91 -16.11 1.11
N PRO A 61 -12.03 -16.77 0.78
CA PRO A 61 -13.07 -16.15 -0.04
C PRO A 61 -13.35 -14.78 0.55
N ALA A 62 -13.20 -13.75 -0.28
CA ALA A 62 -13.48 -12.38 0.13
C ALA A 62 -14.91 -12.39 0.64
N ALA A 63 -15.06 -12.40 1.97
CA ALA A 63 -16.37 -12.38 2.60
C ALA A 63 -17.13 -11.26 1.91
N ALA A 64 -18.32 -11.56 1.38
CA ALA A 64 -19.17 -10.61 0.69
C ALA A 64 -19.40 -9.42 1.63
N THR A 65 -18.56 -8.40 1.49
CA THR A 65 -18.41 -7.33 2.46
C THR A 65 -18.99 -6.12 1.79
N GLY A 66 -20.30 -5.93 2.00
CA GLY A 66 -20.79 -4.57 2.09
C GLY A 66 -19.83 -3.82 3.01
N SER A 67 -19.23 -2.73 2.51
CA SER A 67 -18.27 -1.94 3.27
C SER A 67 -18.83 -1.73 4.67
N THR A 68 -18.10 -2.11 5.70
CA THR A 68 -18.56 -1.98 7.10
C THR A 68 -18.94 -0.54 7.47
N LEU A 69 -18.51 0.43 6.66
CA LEU A 69 -18.91 1.83 6.68
C LEU A 69 -20.34 2.07 6.18
N SER A 70 -20.80 1.33 5.17
CA SER A 70 -22.14 1.47 4.57
C SER A 70 -23.25 0.93 5.47
N LEU A 71 -22.95 -0.06 6.31
CA LEU A 71 -23.91 -0.72 7.22
C LEU A 71 -24.05 0.01 8.57
N ARG A 72 -23.57 1.25 8.67
CA ARG A 72 -23.54 2.05 9.91
C ARG A 72 -24.43 3.28 9.77
N PRO A 73 -25.20 3.65 10.81
CA PRO A 73 -25.17 3.12 12.19
C PRO A 73 -25.95 1.80 12.39
N ARG A 74 -25.52 0.95 13.34
CA ARG A 74 -26.19 -0.34 13.64
C ARG A 74 -27.46 -0.15 14.48
N PRO A 75 -28.53 -0.94 14.31
CA PRO A 75 -29.70 -0.86 15.18
C PRO A 75 -29.38 -1.32 16.62
N ALA A 76 -30.12 -0.79 17.61
CA ALA A 76 -29.84 -0.99 19.04
C ALA A 76 -29.82 -2.47 19.48
N PHE A 77 -30.70 -3.29 18.88
CA PHE A 77 -30.79 -4.73 19.14
C PHE A 77 -29.54 -5.52 18.68
N SER A 78 -28.78 -5.02 17.71
CA SER A 78 -27.59 -5.70 17.17
C SER A 78 -26.32 -5.42 18.01
N LEU A 79 -26.45 -4.69 19.12
CA LEU A 79 -25.33 -4.28 19.95
C LEU A 79 -25.17 -5.22 21.15
N PRO A 80 -23.94 -5.64 21.50
CA PRO A 80 -23.71 -6.56 22.60
C PRO A 80 -23.98 -5.96 23.99
N ALA A 81 -23.95 -4.63 24.15
CA ALA A 81 -24.33 -3.94 25.39
C ALA A 81 -24.47 -2.41 25.20
N ARG A 82 -23.38 -1.73 24.86
CA ARG A 82 -23.31 -0.27 24.69
C ARG A 82 -22.74 0.08 23.33
N ARG A 83 -23.27 1.14 22.70
CA ARG A 83 -22.65 1.75 21.52
C ARG A 83 -21.24 2.23 21.84
N ARG A 84 -20.26 1.66 21.14
CA ARG A 84 -18.89 2.15 21.13
C ARG A 84 -18.72 3.07 19.93
N ILE A 85 -18.49 4.35 20.21
CA ILE A 85 -18.22 5.35 19.17
C ILE A 85 -16.84 5.02 18.55
N PRO A 86 -16.78 4.81 17.22
CA PRO A 86 -15.53 4.57 16.52
C PRO A 86 -14.62 5.81 16.61
N VAL A 87 -13.31 5.59 16.65
CA VAL A 87 -12.34 6.70 16.65
C VAL A 87 -11.75 6.84 15.26
N LEU A 88 -11.81 8.04 14.69
CA LEU A 88 -11.10 8.37 13.45
C LEU A 88 -9.61 8.52 13.76
N VAL A 89 -8.79 7.76 13.05
CA VAL A 89 -7.34 7.75 13.18
C VAL A 89 -6.76 8.02 11.80
N ASN A 90 -5.79 8.92 11.74
CA ASN A 90 -5.01 9.15 10.53
C ASN A 90 -3.71 8.34 10.62
N ALA A 91 -3.58 7.29 9.79
CA ALA A 91 -2.36 6.50 9.68
C ALA A 91 -1.64 6.90 8.39
N ASN A 92 -0.68 7.83 8.47
CA ASN A 92 0.11 8.32 7.32
C ASN A 92 -0.74 8.73 6.11
N LYS A 93 -1.68 9.67 6.32
CA LYS A 93 -2.63 10.20 5.31
C LYS A 93 -3.73 9.22 4.90
N ILE A 94 -3.83 8.05 5.53
CA ILE A 94 -4.92 7.09 5.35
C ILE A 94 -5.91 7.25 6.52
N PRO A 95 -7.13 7.76 6.29
CA PRO A 95 -8.14 7.90 7.34
C PRO A 95 -8.80 6.55 7.61
N ILE A 96 -8.87 6.18 8.88
CA ILE A 96 -9.38 4.87 9.29
C ILE A 96 -10.24 5.02 10.53
N LEU A 97 -11.42 4.38 10.50
CA LEU A 97 -12.25 4.20 11.68
C LEU A 97 -11.79 2.96 12.45
N ARG A 98 -11.38 3.17 13.70
CA ARG A 98 -11.02 2.09 14.61
C ARG A 98 -12.20 1.75 15.52
N PHE A 99 -12.70 0.53 15.38
CA PHE A 99 -13.83 0.01 16.16
C PHE A 99 -13.40 -0.74 17.43
N THR A 100 -12.31 -1.49 17.36
CA THR A 100 -11.81 -2.37 18.42
C THR A 100 -10.36 -2.06 18.77
N LYS A 101 -9.93 -2.47 19.97
CA LYS A 101 -8.52 -2.52 20.39
C LYS A 101 -8.29 -3.94 20.94
N PRO A 102 -7.28 -4.69 20.49
CA PRO A 102 -6.26 -4.36 19.48
C PRO A 102 -6.83 -4.22 18.05
N GLN A 103 -6.05 -3.64 17.14
CA GLN A 103 -6.45 -3.45 15.74
C GLN A 103 -6.58 -4.80 15.02
N PRO A 104 -7.65 -5.04 14.24
CA PRO A 104 -7.77 -6.30 13.50
C PRO A 104 -6.64 -6.43 12.46
N ALA A 105 -6.09 -7.64 12.34
CA ALA A 105 -4.94 -7.93 11.48
C ALA A 105 -5.16 -7.53 10.01
N ILE A 106 -6.38 -7.75 9.48
CA ILE A 106 -6.76 -7.39 8.11
C ILE A 106 -6.62 -5.88 7.87
N LEU A 107 -7.05 -5.06 8.83
CA LEU A 107 -6.95 -3.60 8.72
C LEU A 107 -5.50 -3.12 8.82
N SER A 108 -4.70 -3.76 9.69
CA SER A 108 -3.27 -3.48 9.78
C SER A 108 -2.54 -3.83 8.46
N GLN A 109 -2.86 -4.98 7.87
CA GLN A 109 -2.30 -5.40 6.58
C GLN A 109 -2.70 -4.44 5.45
N TYR A 110 -3.95 -3.99 5.42
CA TYR A 110 -4.41 -2.98 4.47
C TYR A 110 -3.65 -1.66 4.60
N ILE A 111 -3.41 -1.18 5.83
CA ILE A 111 -2.61 0.05 6.05
C ILE A 111 -1.20 -0.14 5.51
N ARG A 112 -0.56 -1.27 5.84
CA ARG A 112 0.80 -1.56 5.40
C ARG A 112 0.89 -1.62 3.88
N SER A 113 -0.03 -2.31 3.21
CA SER A 113 -0.02 -2.40 1.74
C SER A 113 -0.18 -1.04 1.09
N ARG A 114 -1.09 -0.20 1.59
CA ARG A 114 -1.27 1.18 1.11
C ARG A 114 -0.04 2.05 1.37
N LEU A 115 0.59 1.91 2.53
CA LEU A 115 1.81 2.64 2.87
C LEU A 115 2.96 2.27 1.94
N VAL A 116 3.15 0.98 1.65
CA VAL A 116 4.17 0.51 0.69
C VAL A 116 3.91 1.06 -0.71
N LEU A 117 2.65 1.04 -1.17
CA LEU A 117 2.30 1.61 -2.48
C LEU A 117 2.58 3.12 -2.56
N ARG A 118 2.29 3.85 -1.48
CA ARG A 118 2.60 5.27 -1.40
C ARG A 118 4.11 5.52 -1.40
N GLN A 119 4.87 4.74 -0.64
CA GLN A 119 6.33 4.83 -0.61
C GLN A 119 6.91 4.61 -2.02
N LYS A 120 6.48 3.55 -2.72
CA LYS A 120 6.90 3.30 -4.11
C LYS A 120 6.63 4.48 -5.06
N ARG A 121 5.51 5.19 -4.87
CA ARG A 121 5.21 6.40 -5.67
C ARG A 121 6.15 7.56 -5.34
N LEU A 122 6.50 7.75 -4.07
CA LEU A 122 7.45 8.78 -3.65
C LEU A 122 8.87 8.45 -4.13
N ASP A 123 9.27 7.18 -4.05
CA ASP A 123 10.56 6.71 -4.55
C ASP A 123 10.65 6.89 -6.08
N LEU A 124 9.57 6.57 -6.81
CA LEU A 124 9.49 6.80 -8.25
C LEU A 124 9.61 8.29 -8.59
N LYS A 125 8.92 9.15 -7.83
CA LYS A 125 9.03 10.60 -8.00
C LYS A 125 10.49 11.06 -7.85
N LEU A 126 11.15 10.65 -6.76
CA LEU A 126 12.55 11.01 -6.50
C LEU A 126 13.47 10.50 -7.61
N LYS A 127 13.25 9.26 -8.06
CA LYS A 127 14.01 8.68 -9.17
C LYS A 127 13.84 9.50 -10.46
N LEU A 128 12.61 9.86 -10.82
CA LEU A 128 12.34 10.68 -12.01
C LEU A 128 12.95 12.08 -11.92
N GLU A 129 13.03 12.65 -10.72
CA GLU A 129 13.73 13.93 -10.49
C GLU A 129 15.23 13.81 -10.76
N THR A 130 15.88 12.71 -10.33
CA THR A 130 17.28 12.44 -10.67
C THR A 130 17.47 12.13 -12.16
N ASP A 131 16.60 11.30 -12.73
CA ASP A 131 16.66 10.91 -14.15
C ASP A 131 16.45 12.11 -15.10
N MET A 132 15.87 13.22 -14.61
CA MET A 132 15.71 14.45 -15.37
C MET A 132 17.04 15.04 -15.83
N GLU A 133 18.08 14.97 -15.01
CA GLU A 133 19.41 15.48 -15.38
C GLU A 133 20.04 14.62 -16.47
N ILE A 134 19.90 13.30 -16.34
CA ILE A 134 20.34 12.32 -17.34
C ILE A 134 19.61 12.56 -18.66
N ALA A 135 18.28 12.73 -18.63
CA ALA A 135 17.51 12.97 -19.83
C ALA A 135 17.88 14.29 -20.54
N LYS A 136 18.29 15.33 -19.80
CA LYS A 136 18.82 16.56 -20.43
C LYS A 136 20.12 16.29 -21.16
N ALA A 137 21.00 15.48 -20.57
CA ALA A 137 22.23 15.07 -21.22
C ALA A 137 21.92 14.24 -22.47
N GLU A 138 21.04 13.24 -22.39
CA GLU A 138 20.61 12.44 -23.55
C GLU A 138 20.02 13.29 -24.67
N ASP A 139 19.19 14.29 -24.33
CA ASP A 139 18.67 15.25 -25.32
C ASP A 139 19.78 16.09 -25.99
N GLU A 140 20.87 16.39 -25.28
CA GLU A 140 22.04 17.06 -25.83
C GLU A 140 22.85 16.11 -26.72
N TRP A 141 23.04 14.87 -26.31
CA TRP A 141 23.65 13.81 -27.10
C TRP A 141 22.91 13.59 -28.42
N ASP A 142 21.58 13.49 -28.37
CA ASP A 142 20.73 13.41 -29.56
C ASP A 142 20.99 14.59 -30.51
N ARG A 143 21.08 15.82 -29.98
CA ARG A 143 21.39 17.01 -30.80
C ARG A 143 22.75 16.90 -31.47
N ILE A 144 23.77 16.39 -30.77
CA ILE A 144 25.12 16.20 -31.33
C ILE A 144 25.09 15.14 -32.44
N LEU A 145 24.39 14.02 -32.22
CA LEU A 145 24.23 12.96 -33.22
C LEU A 145 23.51 13.48 -34.48
N PHE A 146 22.44 14.26 -34.30
CA PHE A 146 21.74 14.90 -35.41
C PHE A 146 22.61 15.90 -36.17
N ALA A 147 23.41 16.71 -35.47
CA ALA A 147 24.35 17.63 -36.09
C ALA A 147 25.43 16.91 -36.92
N ARG A 148 25.80 15.69 -36.53
CA ARG A 148 26.74 14.81 -37.27
C ARG A 148 26.08 14.07 -38.45
N GLY A 149 24.76 14.22 -38.64
CA GLY A 149 24.02 13.57 -39.72
C GLY A 149 23.63 12.11 -39.43
N ILE A 150 23.87 11.61 -38.21
CA ILE A 150 23.39 10.30 -37.77
C ILE A 150 21.92 10.47 -37.39
N LYS A 151 21.02 10.20 -38.35
CA LYS A 151 19.58 10.11 -38.06
C LYS A 151 19.28 8.68 -37.66
N GLU A 152 18.81 8.49 -36.44
CA GLU A 152 18.11 7.26 -36.09
C GLU A 152 16.86 7.11 -36.97
N GLU A 153 16.72 5.97 -37.64
CA GLU A 153 15.64 5.69 -38.59
C GLU A 153 14.23 5.60 -37.97
N VAL A 154 14.13 5.60 -36.63
CA VAL A 154 12.91 5.23 -35.88
C VAL A 154 11.86 6.37 -35.77
N GLY A 155 11.98 7.47 -36.52
CA GLY A 155 11.21 8.70 -36.26
C GLY A 155 10.32 9.24 -37.39
N ASN A 156 10.14 8.50 -38.48
CA ASN A 156 9.33 8.94 -39.62
C ASN A 156 7.92 8.32 -39.61
N GLU A 157 7.37 8.00 -38.44
CA GLU A 157 5.95 7.69 -38.33
C GLU A 157 5.14 8.97 -38.56
N VAL A 158 4.40 8.95 -39.66
CA VAL A 158 3.45 9.97 -40.03
C VAL A 158 2.12 9.50 -39.46
N ASP A 159 1.48 10.32 -38.61
CA ASP A 159 0.12 10.02 -38.15
C ASP A 159 -0.81 9.85 -39.36
N GLU A 160 -1.96 9.17 -39.18
CA GLU A 160 -3.01 8.95 -40.20
C GLU A 160 -3.46 10.25 -40.93
N PHE A 161 -3.15 11.41 -40.35
CA PHE A 161 -3.41 12.76 -40.87
C PHE A 161 -2.20 13.45 -41.55
N GLY A 162 -1.13 12.73 -41.89
CA GLY A 162 0.01 13.32 -42.61
C GLY A 162 0.95 14.18 -41.75
N ARG A 163 0.79 14.17 -40.42
CA ARG A 163 1.62 14.97 -39.50
C ARG A 163 2.87 14.18 -39.13
N ARG A 164 4.04 14.76 -39.34
CA ARG A 164 5.29 14.21 -38.79
C ARG A 164 5.19 14.24 -37.27
N GLN A 165 5.22 13.07 -36.63
CA GLN A 165 5.36 13.01 -35.19
C GLN A 165 6.71 13.65 -34.83
N LYS A 166 6.65 14.72 -34.04
CA LYS A 166 7.86 15.32 -33.47
C LYS A 166 8.42 14.28 -32.49
N ARG A 167 9.69 13.89 -32.66
CA ARG A 167 10.38 13.04 -31.68
C ARG A 167 10.15 13.59 -30.28
N LYS A 168 9.62 12.75 -29.39
CA LYS A 168 9.52 13.09 -27.97
C LYS A 168 10.95 13.14 -27.42
N THR A 169 11.34 14.27 -26.85
CA THR A 169 12.60 14.38 -26.13
C THR A 169 12.56 13.49 -24.89
N TRP A 170 13.73 13.04 -24.44
CA TRP A 170 13.87 12.27 -23.21
C TRP A 170 13.33 13.05 -22.02
N THR A 171 13.60 14.36 -21.97
CA THR A 171 13.03 15.26 -20.95
C THR A 171 11.51 15.30 -20.97
N ALA A 172 10.88 15.32 -22.14
CA ALA A 172 9.42 15.39 -22.25
C ALA A 172 8.76 14.12 -21.69
N ALA A 173 9.35 12.95 -21.94
CA ALA A 173 8.87 11.69 -21.39
C ALA A 173 8.96 11.68 -19.84
N ILE A 174 10.05 12.19 -19.28
CA ILE A 174 10.18 12.29 -17.81
C ILE A 174 9.20 13.30 -17.23
N TYR A 175 9.00 14.47 -17.87
CA TYR A 175 7.99 15.44 -17.43
C TYR A 175 6.58 14.85 -17.44
N GLU A 176 6.24 14.09 -18.48
CA GLU A 176 4.95 13.39 -18.57
C GLU A 176 4.78 12.39 -17.42
N ALA A 177 5.78 11.54 -17.18
CA ALA A 177 5.78 10.57 -16.08
C ALA A 177 5.70 11.25 -14.70
N LEU A 178 6.47 12.31 -14.49
CA LEU A 178 6.46 13.10 -13.26
C LEU A 178 5.07 13.72 -13.04
N GLY A 179 4.47 14.34 -14.07
CA GLY A 179 3.11 14.85 -14.02
C GLY A 179 2.07 13.78 -13.62
N GLN A 180 2.17 12.58 -14.22
CA GLN A 180 1.29 11.46 -13.87
C GLN A 180 1.47 11.00 -12.42
N THR A 181 2.70 10.93 -11.91
CA THR A 181 2.97 10.53 -10.51
C THR A 181 2.44 11.57 -9.52
N TYR A 182 2.63 12.86 -9.77
CA TYR A 182 2.08 13.94 -8.96
C TYR A 182 0.55 13.88 -8.92
N LYS A 183 -0.09 13.75 -10.09
CA LYS A 183 -1.54 13.62 -10.20
C LYS A 183 -2.05 12.42 -9.41
N ALA A 184 -1.38 11.27 -9.51
CA ALA A 184 -1.77 10.07 -8.76
C ALA A 184 -1.66 10.25 -7.24
N ILE A 185 -0.66 11.02 -6.75
CA ILE A 185 -0.51 11.33 -5.33
C ILE A 185 -1.61 12.29 -4.85
N GLU A 186 -1.95 13.29 -5.65
CA GLU A 186 -3.01 14.26 -5.34
C GLU A 186 -4.39 13.60 -5.36
N ASP A 187 -4.69 12.82 -6.39
CA ASP A 187 -5.93 12.05 -6.52
C ASP A 187 -6.13 11.10 -5.32
N GLU A 188 -5.06 10.48 -4.83
CA GLU A 188 -5.10 9.70 -3.58
C GLU A 188 -5.44 10.59 -2.36
N GLY A 189 -4.83 11.78 -2.28
CA GLY A 189 -5.11 12.75 -1.23
C GLY A 189 -6.57 13.20 -1.20
N VAL A 190 -7.13 13.53 -2.36
CA VAL A 190 -8.55 13.92 -2.52
C VAL A 190 -9.47 12.79 -2.08
N LYS A 191 -9.27 11.56 -2.60
CA LYS A 191 -10.07 10.38 -2.24
C LYS A 191 -10.02 10.10 -0.74
N ASN A 192 -8.84 10.24 -0.13
CA ASN A 192 -8.67 10.06 1.30
C ASN A 192 -9.41 11.15 2.09
N LYS A 193 -9.33 12.42 1.67
CA LYS A 193 -10.06 13.52 2.32
C LYS A 193 -11.57 13.32 2.28
N GLU A 194 -12.11 12.90 1.14
CA GLU A 194 -13.53 12.56 0.98
C GLU A 194 -13.95 11.39 1.85
N MET A 195 -13.10 10.35 1.94
CA MET A 195 -13.34 9.22 2.82
C MET A 195 -13.35 9.65 4.30
N ALA A 196 -12.42 10.52 4.72
CA ALA A 196 -12.39 11.06 6.07
C ALA A 196 -13.67 11.82 6.41
N ARG A 197 -14.17 12.67 5.50
CA ARG A 197 -15.45 13.40 5.70
C ARG A 197 -16.62 12.44 5.89
N ARG A 198 -16.71 11.38 5.08
CA ARG A 198 -17.73 10.34 5.23
C ARG A 198 -17.63 9.63 6.58
N MET A 199 -16.41 9.34 7.03
CA MET A 199 -16.16 8.71 8.32
C MET A 199 -16.55 9.60 9.51
N VAL A 200 -16.33 10.91 9.43
CA VAL A 200 -16.80 11.89 10.43
C VAL A 200 -18.32 11.85 10.54
N GLY A 201 -19.04 11.90 9.41
CA GLY A 201 -20.50 11.80 9.41
C GLY A 201 -21.05 10.47 9.96
N ILE A 202 -20.26 9.40 9.98
CA ILE A 202 -20.63 8.15 10.69
C ILE A 202 -20.44 8.30 12.20
N ILE A 203 -19.35 8.95 12.63
CA ILE A 203 -19.07 9.20 14.04
C ILE A 203 -20.15 10.08 14.66
N ASP A 204 -20.56 11.15 13.98
CA ASP A 204 -21.58 12.07 14.47
C ASP A 204 -22.92 11.36 14.69
N ARG A 205 -23.36 10.58 13.69
CA ARG A 205 -24.58 9.75 13.80
C ARG A 205 -24.49 8.72 14.93
N GLU A 206 -23.34 8.07 15.11
CA GLU A 206 -23.15 7.11 16.22
C GLU A 206 -23.12 7.82 17.58
N LYS A 207 -22.62 9.06 17.64
CA LYS A 207 -22.59 9.88 18.86
C LYS A 207 -24.00 10.31 19.26
N GLU A 208 -24.80 10.78 18.30
CA GLU A 208 -26.22 11.15 18.52
C GLU A 208 -27.02 9.97 19.06
N LEU A 209 -26.91 8.80 18.42
CA LEU A 209 -27.59 7.58 18.88
C LEU A 209 -27.09 7.13 20.25
N ALA A 210 -25.79 7.24 20.53
CA ALA A 210 -25.23 6.91 21.83
C ALA A 210 -25.75 7.84 22.95
N GLU A 211 -26.00 9.11 22.64
CA GLU A 211 -26.59 10.07 23.56
C GLU A 211 -28.06 9.79 23.84
N VAL A 212 -28.85 9.49 22.81
CA VAL A 212 -30.26 9.08 22.95
C VAL A 212 -30.38 7.85 23.83
N GLU A 213 -29.63 6.80 23.55
CA GLU A 213 -29.64 5.58 24.38
C GLU A 213 -29.14 5.83 25.80
N ARG A 214 -28.22 6.77 26.00
CA ARG A 214 -27.76 7.15 27.35
C ARG A 214 -28.88 7.80 28.14
N LYS A 215 -29.64 8.71 27.52
CA LYS A 215 -30.80 9.35 28.16
C LYS A 215 -31.85 8.30 28.51
N GLU A 216 -32.19 7.40 27.59
CA GLU A 216 -33.18 6.36 27.83
C GLU A 216 -32.78 5.42 28.98
N ARG A 217 -31.52 4.95 29.00
CA ARG A 217 -30.99 4.16 30.13
C ARG A 217 -31.08 4.91 31.45
N GLN A 218 -30.80 6.21 31.46
CA GLN A 218 -30.90 7.02 32.68
C GLN A 218 -32.37 7.13 33.16
N ARG A 219 -33.33 7.24 32.23
CA ARG A 219 -34.77 7.24 32.56
C ARG A 219 -35.19 5.92 33.18
N VAL A 220 -34.87 4.80 32.54
CA VAL A 220 -35.17 3.45 33.07
C VAL A 220 -34.55 3.24 34.45
N LYS A 221 -33.28 3.64 34.65
CA LYS A 221 -32.63 3.54 35.96
C LYS A 221 -33.27 4.43 37.02
N ASN A 222 -33.72 5.63 36.64
CA ASN A 222 -34.43 6.54 37.56
C ASN A 222 -35.80 5.97 37.94
N GLU A 223 -36.54 5.37 37.00
CA GLU A 223 -37.82 4.72 37.25
C GLU A 223 -37.66 3.48 38.13
N GLU A 224 -36.64 2.66 37.88
CA GLU A 224 -36.33 1.51 38.74
C GLU A 224 -35.98 1.96 40.17
N ARG A 225 -35.20 3.04 40.32
CA ARG A 225 -34.91 3.64 41.63
C ARG A 225 -36.18 4.15 42.32
N LYS A 226 -37.10 4.77 41.58
CA LYS A 226 -38.40 5.22 42.11
C LYS A 226 -39.25 4.04 42.56
N LYS A 227 -39.34 2.97 41.76
CA LYS A 227 -40.06 1.73 42.12
C LYS A 227 -39.48 1.08 43.37
N ARG A 228 -38.15 0.89 43.43
CA ARG A 228 -37.46 0.35 44.61
C ARG A 228 -37.67 1.21 45.87
N LYS A 229 -37.73 2.53 45.72
CA LYS A 229 -38.03 3.44 46.84
C LYS A 229 -39.48 3.28 47.29
N ALA A 230 -40.44 3.25 46.37
CA ALA A 230 -41.85 3.04 46.69
C ALA A 230 -42.11 1.66 47.34
N GLU A 231 -41.43 0.60 46.89
CA GLU A 231 -41.47 -0.73 47.52
C GLU A 231 -40.90 -0.71 48.94
N ARG A 232 -39.80 0.03 49.16
CA ARG A 232 -39.20 0.18 50.49
C ARG A 232 -40.09 0.99 51.43
N ASP A 233 -40.56 2.14 50.99
CA ASP A 233 -41.41 3.04 51.78
C ASP A 233 -42.75 2.34 52.10
N GLY A 234 -43.33 1.60 51.14
CA GLY A 234 -44.52 0.77 51.36
C GLY A 234 -44.29 -0.52 52.16
N MET A 235 -43.04 -0.91 52.42
CA MET A 235 -42.68 -1.98 53.35
C MET A 235 -42.55 -1.44 54.78
N VAL A 236 -41.99 -0.25 54.95
CA VAL A 236 -41.89 0.45 56.25
C VAL A 236 -43.28 0.73 56.83
N ASP A 237 -44.20 1.23 56.00
CA ASP A 237 -45.59 1.54 56.38
C ASP A 237 -46.38 0.29 56.82
N ARG A 238 -46.08 -0.88 56.22
CA ARG A 238 -46.66 -2.18 56.63
C ARG A 238 -46.10 -2.72 57.94
N SER A 239 -44.88 -2.36 58.32
CA SER A 239 -44.28 -2.75 59.60
C SER A 239 -44.78 -1.89 60.78
N ASP A 240 -44.99 -0.58 60.58
CA ASP A 240 -45.51 0.31 61.64
C ASP A 240 -46.98 -0.01 61.98
N GLY A 241 -47.83 -0.27 60.97
CA GLY A 241 -49.23 -0.66 61.21
C GLY A 241 -49.42 -2.04 61.87
N ARG A 242 -48.34 -2.83 62.05
CA ARG A 242 -48.38 -4.12 62.75
C ARG A 242 -48.14 -3.99 64.26
N HIS A 243 -47.56 -2.88 64.72
CA HIS A 243 -47.32 -2.62 66.14
C HIS A 243 -48.52 -1.99 66.85
N GLU A 244 -49.47 -1.39 66.12
CA GLU A 244 -50.60 -0.63 66.68
C GLU A 244 -51.88 -1.48 66.90
N LYS A 245 -51.86 -2.79 66.61
CA LYS A 245 -52.99 -3.72 66.82
C LYS A 245 -52.76 -4.73 67.95
N LYS A 246 -52.12 -4.30 69.03
CA LYS A 246 -52.01 -5.06 70.29
C LYS A 246 -52.48 -4.18 71.46
N GLU A 247 -53.76 -3.87 71.48
CA GLU A 247 -54.49 -3.53 72.71
C GLU A 247 -55.81 -4.31 72.72
#